data_AF-A0A5M8A240-F1
#
_entry.id   AF-A0A5M8A240-F1
#
_cell.length_a   1.000
_cell.length_b   1.000
_cell.length_c   1.000
_cell.angle_alpha   90.00
_cell.angle_beta   90.00
_cell.angle_gamma   90.00
#
_symmetry.space_group_name_H-M   'P 1'
#
loop_
_entity.id
_entity.type
_entity.pdbx_description
1 polymer ?
#
loop_
_entity_poly.entity_id
_entity_poly.type
_entity_poly.pdbx_seq_one_letter_code
_entity_poly.pdbx_strand_id
1 'polypeptide(L)'
;MEEDGLFGVAFEGFRVVWVVERLQNGTWTARYCWHRGTDAAAAAALQTDVLNGRSRRLPGTYQSEEETIEAIREAIRLEARWS
;
A
#
# COMPACT_ATOMS: atom_id res chain seq x y z
N MET A 1 -1.27 14.08 -18.12
CA MET A 1 -1.18 14.42 -16.68
C MET A 1 -0.15 13.46 -16.14
N GLU A 2 1.12 13.86 -16.16
CA GLU A 2 2.19 13.04 -15.59
C GLU A 2 1.86 12.86 -14.12
N GLU A 3 1.57 11.63 -13.72
CA GLU A 3 1.60 11.25 -12.32
C GLU A 3 3.00 11.63 -11.82
N ASP A 4 3.07 12.59 -10.89
CA ASP A 4 4.31 13.03 -10.24
C ASP A 4 5.21 11.80 -10.04
N GLY A 5 6.34 11.71 -10.75
CA GLY A 5 7.26 10.56 -10.84
C GLY A 5 7.94 10.18 -9.51
N LEU A 6 7.29 10.50 -8.41
CA LEU A 6 7.57 10.15 -7.04
C LEU A 6 7.14 8.70 -6.77
N PHE A 7 7.95 8.01 -5.98
CA PHE A 7 7.74 6.62 -5.62
C PHE A 7 6.44 6.40 -4.83
N GLY A 8 5.65 5.42 -5.27
CA GLY A 8 4.33 5.09 -4.72
C GLY A 8 3.23 6.05 -5.15
N VAL A 9 1.99 5.61 -5.05
CA VAL A 9 0.83 6.42 -5.41
C VAL A 9 0.35 7.25 -4.21
N ALA A 10 -0.21 8.42 -4.48
CA ALA A 10 -0.84 9.25 -3.46
C ALA A 10 -2.24 8.72 -3.12
N PHE A 11 -2.51 8.51 -1.84
CA PHE A 11 -3.80 8.08 -1.32
C PHE A 11 -4.06 8.78 0.02
N GLU A 12 -5.10 9.60 0.14
CA GLU A 12 -5.55 10.22 1.41
C GLU A 12 -4.45 10.84 2.31
N GLY A 13 -3.44 11.48 1.72
CA GLY A 13 -2.33 12.07 2.49
C GLY A 13 -1.21 11.08 2.82
N PHE A 14 -1.18 9.93 2.15
CA PHE A 14 -0.15 8.91 2.23
C PHE A 14 0.45 8.65 0.85
N ARG A 15 1.70 8.18 0.83
CA ARG A 15 2.29 7.46 -0.30
C ARG A 15 2.18 5.98 -0.03
N VAL A 16 1.77 5.22 -1.03
CA VAL A 16 1.50 3.78 -0.90
C VAL A 16 2.08 3.02 -2.08
N VAL A 17 2.68 1.87 -1.82
CA VAL A 17 2.92 0.84 -2.82
C VAL A 17 2.29 -0.47 -2.36
N TRP A 18 1.83 -1.26 -3.31
CA TRP A 18 1.29 -2.58 -3.03
C TRP A 18 1.59 -3.56 -4.15
N VAL A 19 1.50 -4.83 -3.81
CA VAL A 19 1.48 -5.95 -4.74
C VAL A 19 0.28 -6.81 -4.36
N VAL A 20 -0.61 -7.01 -5.31
CA VAL A 20 -1.74 -7.94 -5.22
C VAL A 20 -1.34 -9.26 -5.87
N GLU A 21 -1.69 -10.36 -5.22
CA GLU A 21 -1.35 -11.71 -5.67
C GLU A 21 -2.60 -12.57 -5.70
N ARG A 22 -2.89 -13.18 -6.85
CA ARG A 22 -3.96 -14.18 -6.98
C ARG A 22 -3.44 -15.55 -6.56
N LEU A 23 -4.12 -16.18 -5.62
CA LEU A 23 -3.81 -17.49 -5.09
C LEU A 23 -4.44 -18.61 -5.95
N GLN A 24 -3.92 -19.83 -5.80
CA GLN A 24 -4.39 -21.00 -6.56
C GLN A 24 -5.87 -21.34 -6.31
N ASN A 25 -6.39 -21.01 -5.12
CA ASN A 25 -7.80 -21.18 -4.78
C ASN A 25 -8.73 -20.10 -5.39
N GLY A 26 -8.19 -19.21 -6.23
CA GLY A 26 -8.93 -18.15 -6.90
C GLY A 26 -9.09 -16.86 -6.10
N THR A 27 -8.74 -16.86 -4.81
CA THR A 27 -8.78 -15.67 -3.94
C THR A 27 -7.53 -14.80 -4.08
N TRP A 28 -7.57 -13.60 -3.54
CA TRP A 28 -6.52 -12.59 -3.64
C TRP A 28 -5.93 -12.25 -2.28
N THR A 29 -4.65 -11.94 -2.23
CA THR A 29 -3.94 -11.40 -1.05
C THR A 29 -3.11 -10.20 -1.49
N ALA A 30 -2.59 -9.42 -0.55
CA ALA A 30 -1.64 -8.37 -0.86
C ALA A 30 -0.52 -8.20 0.16
N ARG A 31 0.59 -7.64 -0.31
CA ARG A 31 1.56 -6.92 0.52
C ARG A 31 1.52 -5.45 0.17
N TYR A 32 1.70 -4.60 1.16
CA TYR A 32 1.70 -3.16 0.97
C TYR A 32 2.70 -2.48 1.90
N CYS A 33 3.12 -1.29 1.52
CA CYS A 33 3.92 -0.40 2.35
C CYS A 33 3.37 1.01 2.17
N TRP A 34 3.34 1.78 3.25
CA TRP A 34 2.86 3.16 3.20
C TRP A 34 3.69 4.06 4.11
N HIS A 35 3.74 5.33 3.73
CA HIS A 35 4.32 6.40 4.53
C HIS A 35 3.40 7.62 4.52
N ARG A 36 3.38 8.39 5.62
CA ARG A 36 2.59 9.61 5.72
C ARG A 36 3.20 10.73 4.85
N GLY A 37 2.33 11.53 4.24
CA GLY A 37 2.70 12.59 3.29
C GLY A 37 2.58 12.15 1.83
N THR A 38 2.49 13.12 0.92
CA THR A 38 2.35 12.92 -0.53
C THR A 38 3.51 13.54 -1.33
N ASP A 39 4.44 14.19 -0.66
CA ASP A 39 5.56 14.92 -1.26
C ASP A 39 6.76 14.01 -1.58
N ALA A 40 7.84 14.63 -2.08
CA ALA A 40 9.07 13.92 -2.43
C ALA A 40 9.79 13.31 -1.20
N ALA A 41 9.66 13.93 -0.02
CA ALA A 41 10.24 13.41 1.20
C ALA A 41 9.52 12.13 1.65
N ALA A 42 8.19 12.13 1.60
CA ALA A 42 7.36 10.95 1.86
C ALA A 42 7.65 9.83 0.85
N ALA A 43 7.85 10.16 -0.42
CA ALA A 43 8.20 9.19 -1.45
C ALA A 43 9.57 8.52 -1.20
N ALA A 44 10.60 9.31 -0.84
CA ALA A 44 11.92 8.79 -0.49
C ALA A 44 11.89 7.94 0.80
N ALA A 45 11.09 8.34 1.79
CA ALA A 45 10.90 7.57 3.02
C ALA A 45 10.19 6.24 2.75
N LEU A 46 9.12 6.25 1.94
CA LEU A 46 8.44 5.03 1.50
C LEU A 46 9.39 4.09 0.76
N GLN A 47 10.21 4.62 -0.16
CA GLN A 47 11.20 3.82 -0.88
C GLN A 47 12.20 3.16 0.08
N THR A 48 12.66 3.91 1.08
CA THR A 48 13.54 3.40 2.13
C THR A 48 12.87 2.30 2.95
N ASP A 49 11.60 2.47 3.32
CA ASP A 49 10.84 1.46 4.06
C ASP A 49 10.67 0.17 3.26
N VAL A 50 10.39 0.28 1.96
CA VAL A 50 10.31 -0.87 1.04
C VAL A 50 11.63 -1.62 0.94
N LEU A 51 12.74 -0.90 0.71
CA LEU A 51 14.08 -1.48 0.59
C LEU A 51 14.54 -2.17 1.90
N ASN A 52 14.09 -1.66 3.05
CA ASN A 52 14.33 -2.27 4.35
C ASN A 52 13.36 -3.40 4.71
N GLY A 53 12.48 -3.81 3.79
CA GLY A 53 11.55 -4.92 4.00
C GLY A 53 10.39 -4.60 4.95
N ARG A 54 10.09 -3.32 5.23
CA ARG A 54 8.99 -2.90 6.12
C ARG A 54 7.60 -2.99 5.47
N SER A 55 7.43 -3.92 4.52
CA SER A 55 6.13 -4.20 3.93
C SER A 55 5.28 -5.03 4.89
N ARG A 56 3.99 -4.72 4.93
CA ARG A 56 2.98 -5.43 5.72
C ARG A 56 2.21 -6.38 4.80
N ARG A 57 1.66 -7.45 5.38
CA ARG A 57 0.76 -8.37 4.69
C ARG A 57 -0.67 -8.04 5.07
N LEU A 58 -1.56 -7.98 4.09
CA LEU A 58 -2.97 -7.76 4.31
C LEU A 58 -3.57 -8.96 5.08
N PRO A 59 -4.39 -8.74 6.13
CA PRO A 59 -4.96 -9.83 6.90
C PRO A 59 -6.13 -10.47 6.14
N GLY A 60 -5.91 -11.68 5.60
CA GLY A 60 -6.94 -12.49 4.97
C GLY A 60 -6.80 -12.63 3.45
N THR A 61 -7.88 -13.11 2.82
CA THR A 61 -7.97 -13.31 1.37
C THR A 61 -9.30 -12.80 0.84
N TYR A 62 -9.30 -12.22 -0.36
CA TYR A 62 -10.41 -11.47 -0.95
C TYR A 62 -10.88 -12.11 -2.26
N GLN A 63 -12.08 -11.75 -2.73
CA GLN A 63 -12.68 -12.35 -3.92
C GLN A 63 -12.24 -11.67 -5.22
N SER A 64 -11.82 -10.40 -5.17
CA SER A 64 -11.33 -9.68 -6.34
C SER A 64 -10.08 -8.82 -6.05
N GLU A 65 -9.43 -8.37 -7.12
CA GLU A 65 -8.31 -7.44 -7.05
C GLU A 65 -8.75 -6.09 -6.44
N GLU A 66 -9.90 -5.57 -6.87
CA GLU A 66 -10.47 -4.31 -6.38
C GLU A 66 -10.80 -4.38 -4.89
N GLU A 67 -11.42 -5.48 -4.45
CA GLU A 67 -11.70 -5.71 -3.01
C GLU A 67 -10.39 -5.72 -2.20
N THR A 68 -9.33 -6.31 -2.75
CA THR A 68 -8.01 -6.35 -2.10
C THR A 68 -7.41 -4.94 -1.98
N ILE A 69 -7.56 -4.11 -3.00
CA ILE A 69 -7.08 -2.71 -2.99
C ILE A 69 -7.86 -1.87 -1.98
N GLU A 70 -9.19 -2.01 -1.91
CA GLU A 70 -9.99 -1.33 -0.88
C GLU A 70 -9.61 -1.78 0.54
N ALA A 71 -9.33 -3.07 0.72
CA ALA A 71 -8.86 -3.57 2.01
C ALA A 71 -7.47 -3.01 2.40
N ILE A 72 -6.56 -2.79 1.44
CA ILE A 72 -5.31 -2.07 1.70
C ILE A 72 -5.61 -0.66 2.22
N ARG A 73 -6.51 0.07 1.57
CA ARG A 73 -6.88 1.44 1.97
C ARG A 73 -7.44 1.50 3.39
N GLU A 74 -8.35 0.59 3.72
CA GLU A 74 -8.88 0.45 5.09
C GLU A 74 -7.79 0.11 6.10
N ALA A 75 -6.89 -0.82 5.78
CA ALA A 75 -5.79 -1.18 6.66
C ALA A 75 -4.87 0.02 6.93
N ILE A 76 -4.54 0.83 5.92
CA ILE A 76 -3.76 2.06 6.07
C ILE A 76 -4.47 3.05 7.01
N ARG A 77 -5.77 3.29 6.79
CA ARG A 77 -6.56 4.19 7.65
C ARG A 77 -6.54 3.74 9.11
N LEU A 78 -6.67 2.43 9.34
CA LEU A 78 -6.62 1.84 10.68
C LEU A 78 -5.22 1.98 11.29
N GLU A 79 -4.17 1.58 10.58
CA GLU A 79 -2.78 1.66 11.07
C GLU A 79 -2.37 3.12 11.38
N ALA A 80 -2.76 4.07 10.53
CA ALA A 80 -2.46 5.49 10.70
C ALA A 80 -3.16 6.14 11.90
N ARG A 81 -4.20 5.50 12.48
CA ARG A 81 -4.83 5.96 13.73
C ARG A 81 -4.02 5.60 14.98
N TRP A 82 -3.17 4.59 14.89
CA TRP A 82 -2.42 4.04 16.02
C TRP A 82 -0.90 4.26 15.90
N SER A 83 -0.45 4.94 14.84
CA SER A 83 0.95 5.23 14.55
C SER A 83 1.37 6.64 14.93
#